data_AF-A0A9D2P342-F1
#
_entry.id   AF-A0A9D2P342-F1
#
_cell.length_a   1.000
_cell.length_b   1.000
_cell.length_c   1.000
_cell.angle_alpha   90.00
_cell.angle_beta   90.00
_cell.angle_gamma   90.00
#
_symmetry.space_group_name_H-M   'P 1'
#
loop_
_entity.id
_entity.type
_entity.pdbx_description
1 polymer ?
#
loop_
_entity_poly.entity_id
_entity_poly.type
_entity_poly.pdbx_seq_one_letter_code
_entity_poly.pdbx_strand_id
1 'polypeptide(L)' 'MAQQKGEDMYIITAMYNGRKITRTAFGDFPAFTIINQMAREGCVDIGMRKEDEQ' A
#
# COMPACT_ATOMS: atom_id res chain seq x y z
N MET A 1 -9.76 -17.17 23.31
CA MET A 1 -9.07 -15.99 22.77
C MET A 1 -9.01 -16.18 21.26
N ALA A 2 -9.89 -15.51 20.52
CA ALA A 2 -9.91 -15.62 19.06
C ALA A 2 -8.68 -14.88 18.53
N GLN A 3 -7.81 -15.56 17.77
CA GLN A 3 -6.80 -14.90 16.96
C GLN A 3 -7.53 -13.90 16.06
N GLN A 4 -7.32 -12.60 16.31
CA GLN A 4 -7.71 -11.58 15.35
C GLN A 4 -6.91 -11.89 14.09
N LYS A 5 -7.60 -12.35 13.05
CA LYS A 5 -7.03 -12.63 11.74
C LYS A 5 -6.46 -11.29 11.26
N GLY A 6 -5.16 -11.10 11.44
CA GLY A 6 -4.47 -9.84 11.12
C GLY A 6 -4.81 -9.47 9.69
N GLU A 7 -5.33 -8.26 9.48
CA GLU A 7 -5.59 -7.79 8.13
C GLU A 7 -4.27 -7.79 7.36
N ASP A 8 -4.28 -8.35 6.15
CA ASP A 8 -3.14 -8.37 5.26
C ASP A 8 -2.53 -6.97 5.12
N MET A 9 -1.33 -6.76 5.66
CA MET A 9 -0.66 -5.46 5.60
C MET A 9 0.05 -5.32 4.25
N TYR A 10 -0.18 -4.21 3.58
CA TYR A 10 0.43 -3.88 2.29
C TYR A 10 1.35 -2.67 2.44
N ILE A 11 2.59 -2.81 1.99
CA ILE A 11 3.48 -1.67 1.76
C ILE A 11 3.37 -1.27 0.30
N ILE A 12 2.94 -0.03 0.06
CA ILE A 12 2.79 0.58 -1.27
C ILE A 12 3.89 1.63 -1.42
N THR A 13 4.66 1.55 -2.50
CA THR A 13 5.71 2.52 -2.82
C THR A 13 5.43 3.16 -4.17
N ALA A 14 5.76 4.44 -4.33
CA ALA A 14 5.70 5.12 -5.62
C ALA A 14 6.76 6.22 -5.72
N MET A 15 6.93 6.77 -6.92
CA MET A 15 7.76 7.95 -7.18
C MET A 15 6.85 9.15 -7.45
N TYR A 16 7.06 10.24 -6.72
CA TYR A 16 6.36 11.50 -6.91
C TYR A 16 7.36 12.65 -6.95
N ASN A 17 7.39 13.40 -8.06
CA ASN A 17 8.34 14.50 -8.28
C ASN A 17 9.81 14.11 -8.00
N GLY A 18 10.22 12.92 -8.45
CA GLY A 18 11.58 12.39 -8.24
C GLY A 18 11.87 11.92 -6.81
N ARG A 19 10.87 11.87 -5.92
CA ARG A 19 11.00 11.37 -4.55
C ARG A 19 10.22 10.08 -4.35
N LYS A 20 10.84 9.12 -3.66
CA LYS A 20 10.16 7.90 -3.26
C LYS A 20 9.20 8.20 -2.11
N ILE A 21 7.95 7.82 -2.28
CA ILE A 21 6.92 7.83 -1.25
C ILE A 21 6.55 6.40 -0.87
N THR A 22 6.19 6.22 0.39
CA THR A 22 5.73 4.94 0.94
C THR A 22 4.43 5.16 1.71
N ARG A 23 3.50 4.23 1.58
CA ARG A 23 2.24 4.15 2.32
C ARG A 23 2.01 2.71 2.78
N THR A 24 1.26 2.58 3.85
CA THR A 24 0.83 1.28 4.37
C THR A 24 -0.69 1.22 4.28
N ALA A 25 -1.21 0.06 3.89
CA ALA A 25 -2.63 -0.24 3.91
C ALA A 25 -2.86 -1.55 4.66
N PHE A 26 -4.03 -1.69 5.29
CA PHE A 26 -4.46 -2.94 5.92
C PHE A 26 -5.67 -3.44 5.15
N GLY A 27 -5.54 -4.60 4.51
CA GLY A 27 -6.53 -5.18 3.62
C GLY A 27 -6.48 -4.66 2.17
N ASP A 28 -7.09 -5.44 1.28
CA ASP A 28 -7.05 -5.23 -0.17
C ASP A 28 -7.74 -3.93 -0.60
N PHE A 29 -8.87 -3.59 0.02
CA PHE A 29 -9.67 -2.44 -0.39
C PHE A 29 -8.99 -1.10 -0.06
N PRO A 30 -8.42 -0.90 1.15
CA PRO A 30 -7.57 0.26 1.40
C PRO A 30 -6.34 0.33 0.49
N ALA A 31 -5.69 -0.81 0.20
CA ALA A 31 -4.55 -0.84 -0.71
C ALA A 31 -4.92 -0.36 -2.12
N PHE A 32 -6.03 -0.87 -2.66
CA PHE A 32 -6.57 -0.44 -3.96
C PHE A 32 -6.90 1.05 -3.99
N THR A 33 -7.51 1.58 -2.92
CA THR A 33 -7.87 2.99 -2.82
C THR A 33 -6.63 3.89 -2.85
N ILE A 34 -5.59 3.53 -2.10
CA ILE A 34 -4.32 4.27 -2.06
C ILE A 34 -3.63 4.27 -3.41
N ILE A 35 -3.57 3.13 -4.11
CA ILE A 35 -2.95 3.04 -5.45
C ILE A 35 -3.68 3.97 -6.44
N ASN A 36 -5.01 3.95 -6.45
CA ASN A 36 -5.79 4.82 -7.32
C ASN A 36 -5.58 6.30 -7.00
N GLN A 37 -5.50 6.65 -5.71
CA GLN A 37 -5.20 8.01 -5.29
C GLN A 37 -3.82 8.46 -5.78
N MET A 38 -2.79 7.64 -5.57
CA MET A 38 -1.43 7.93 -6.05
C MET A 38 -1.37 8.12 -7.56
N ALA A 39 -2.05 7.26 -8.33
CA ALA A 39 -2.11 7.39 -9.78
C ALA A 39 -2.78 8.71 -10.22
N ARG A 40 -3.85 9.14 -9.53
CA ARG A 40 -4.53 10.43 -9.79
C ARG A 40 -3.69 11.64 -9.39
N GLU A 41 -2.85 11.51 -8.37
CA GLU A 41 -1.91 12.54 -7.92
C GLU A 41 -0.69 12.67 -8.86
N GLY A 42 -0.53 11.77 -9.83
CA GLY A 42 0.60 11.78 -10.77
C GLY A 42 1.84 11.04 -10.25
N CYS A 43 1.66 10.12 -9.29
CA CYS A 43 2.73 9.21 -8.90
C CYS A 43 3.01 8.20 -10.02
N VAL A 44 4.28 7.87 -10.20
CA VAL A 44 4.77 6.87 -11.17
C VAL A 44 5.48 5.73 -10.45
N ASP A 45 5.78 4.63 -11.15
CA ASP A 45 6.46 3.46 -10.58
C ASP A 45 5.80 2.91 -9.31
N ILE A 46 4.46 2.86 -9.30
CA ILE A 46 3.68 2.39 -8.15
C ILE A 46 3.84 0.88 -8.02
N GLY A 47 4.34 0.44 -6.87
CA GLY A 47 4.49 -0.96 -6.49
C GLY A 47 3.79 -1.26 -5.17
N MET A 48 3.40 -2.52 -4.98
CA MET A 48 2.78 -3.01 -3.76
C MET A 48 3.41 -4.34 -3.37
N ARG A 49 3.69 -4.52 -2.09
CA ARG A 49 4.07 -5.82 -1.52
C ARG A 49 3.26 -6.09 -0.27
N LYS A 50 2.89 -7.35 -0.07
CA LYS A 50 2.32 -7.81 1.18
C LYS A 50 3.44 -7.95 2.20
N GLU A 51 3.21 -7.48 3.42
CA GLU A 51 4.03 -7.77 4.57
C GLU A 51 3.47 -9.05 5.17
N ASP A 52 4.01 -10.19 4.71
CA ASP A 52 3.69 -11.47 5.32
C ASP A 52 4.24 -11.47 6.74
N GLU A 53 3.37 -11.72 7.72
CA GLU A 53 3.75 -11.94 9.12
C GLU A 53 4.83 -13.04 9.14
N GLN A 54 6.06 -12.67 9.51
CA GLN A 54 7.16 -13.61 9.73
C GLN A 54 6.88 -14.54 10.91
#